data_AF-A0A2V7TIA2-F1
#
_entry.id   AF-A0A2V7TIA2-F1
#
_cell.length_a   1.000
_cell.length_b   1.000
_cell.length_c   1.000
_cell.angle_alpha   90.00
_cell.angle_beta   90.00
_cell.angle_gamma   90.00
#
_symmetry.space_group_name_H-M   'P 1'
#
loop_
_entity.id
_entity.type
_entity.pdbx_description
1 polymer ?
#
loop_
_entity_poly.entity_id
_entity_poly.type
_entity_poly.pdbx_seq_one_letter_code
_entity_poly.pdbx_strand_id
1 'polypeptide(L)'
;MAPVSRPIVSIFSVCCSARSRASCVERSSPAIGSLIVRPGGGVNPVNSSMPFEPLPLPLPLKRQRLAIEAPLGPVLVIAGPGAGKTYCLIARIDHLIHRHSMPPERLCAVTFTNRAAEEIAARLQHTLGERAETITRGTIHALCLALLREHTEAAGLQKGFGVADEEYQKVILGRLHVPLEQRGPLLTRFSR
;
A
#
# COMPACT_ATOMS: atom_id res chain seq x y z
N MET A 1 26.79 -18.14 -8.51
CA MET A 1 26.07 -18.41 -7.24
C MET A 1 26.14 -17.15 -6.38
N ALA A 2 25.09 -16.34 -6.39
CA ALA A 2 24.92 -15.20 -5.49
C ALA A 2 23.90 -15.59 -4.40
N PRO A 3 24.08 -15.18 -3.14
CA PRO A 3 23.23 -15.64 -2.05
C PRO A 3 21.83 -15.02 -2.18
N VAL A 4 20.84 -15.88 -2.42
CA VAL A 4 19.42 -15.57 -2.24
C VAL A 4 19.16 -15.46 -0.74
N SER A 5 19.23 -14.25 -0.20
CA SER A 5 18.85 -14.00 1.19
C SER A 5 18.11 -12.68 1.33
N ARG A 6 16.84 -12.67 0.89
CA ARG A 6 15.84 -11.71 1.37
C ARG A 6 14.68 -12.46 2.03
N PRO A 7 14.77 -12.68 3.34
CA PRO A 7 13.55 -12.66 4.13
C PRO A 7 13.75 -11.81 5.40
N ILE A 8 12.95 -10.76 5.55
CA ILE A 8 12.09 -10.49 6.72
C ILE A 8 11.00 -9.60 6.13
N VAL A 9 9.94 -10.24 5.65
CA VAL A 9 8.75 -9.54 5.20
C VAL A 9 7.91 -9.27 6.46
N SER A 10 8.05 -8.08 7.04
CA SER A 10 7.07 -7.62 8.03
C SER A 10 5.78 -7.27 7.28
N ILE A 11 4.97 -8.29 6.96
CA ILE A 11 3.67 -8.12 6.29
C ILE A 11 2.74 -7.43 7.28
N PHE A 12 2.53 -6.13 7.11
CA PHE A 12 1.35 -5.46 7.66
C PHE A 12 0.23 -5.55 6.62
N SER A 13 -0.75 -6.43 6.85
CA SER A 13 -1.99 -6.42 6.08
C SER A 13 -2.97 -5.45 6.72
N VAL A 14 -3.23 -4.32 6.05
CA VAL A 14 -4.31 -3.41 6.44
C VAL A 14 -5.58 -3.84 5.73
N CYS A 15 -6.40 -4.66 6.38
CA CYS A 15 -7.73 -4.98 5.89
C CYS A 15 -8.70 -3.83 6.21
N CYS A 16 -9.02 -3.01 5.20
CA CYS A 16 -10.07 -2.01 5.29
C CYS A 16 -11.40 -2.65 4.84
N SER A 17 -12.16 -3.22 5.77
CA SER A 17 -13.53 -3.67 5.48
C SER A 17 -14.45 -2.46 5.39
N ALA A 18 -14.61 -1.92 4.17
CA ALA A 18 -15.67 -0.98 3.84
C ALA A 18 -16.77 -1.75 3.11
N ARG A 19 -17.66 -2.40 3.86
CA ARG A 19 -18.93 -2.89 3.31
C ARG A 19 -20.04 -2.84 4.37
N SER A 20 -20.70 -1.70 4.45
CA SER A 20 -22.14 -1.61 4.76
C SER A 20 -22.67 -0.28 4.21
N ARG A 21 -23.70 -0.37 3.36
CA ARG A 21 -24.43 0.76 2.76
C ARG A 21 -25.43 1.28 3.79
N ALA A 22 -25.41 2.58 4.11
CA ALA A 22 -26.59 3.37 4.49
C ALA A 22 -26.28 4.88 4.43
N SER A 23 -27.23 5.61 3.84
CA SER A 23 -27.44 7.07 3.78
C SER A 23 -26.78 7.93 4.87
N CYS A 24 -26.23 9.10 4.49
CA CYS A 24 -26.45 10.37 5.21
C CYS A 24 -25.94 11.58 4.40
N VAL A 25 -26.88 12.49 4.12
CA VAL A 25 -26.74 13.85 3.61
C VAL A 25 -26.62 14.80 4.80
N GLU A 26 -25.73 15.81 4.76
CA GLU A 26 -25.83 17.14 5.45
C GLU A 26 -24.55 17.96 5.11
N ARG A 27 -24.57 19.04 4.31
CA ARG A 27 -25.06 20.43 4.47
C ARG A 27 -24.26 21.33 5.47
N SER A 28 -23.49 22.26 4.88
CA SER A 28 -23.23 23.69 5.21
C SER A 28 -22.53 24.19 6.51
N SER A 29 -21.35 24.84 6.30
CA SER A 29 -20.80 26.15 6.81
C SER A 29 -20.53 26.40 8.31
N PRO A 30 -19.81 27.47 8.76
CA PRO A 30 -18.96 28.49 8.07
C PRO A 30 -17.60 28.89 8.75
N ALA A 31 -16.77 29.63 7.98
CA ALA A 31 -15.85 30.76 8.30
C ALA A 31 -14.71 30.68 9.37
N ILE A 32 -13.51 31.16 9.00
CA ILE A 32 -12.85 32.42 9.47
C ILE A 32 -11.36 32.43 9.07
N GLY A 33 -10.86 33.57 8.58
CA GLY A 33 -9.43 33.94 8.75
C GLY A 33 -8.71 34.44 7.49
N SER A 34 -9.00 35.67 7.07
CA SER A 34 -8.25 36.43 6.06
C SER A 34 -6.80 36.72 6.52
N LEU A 35 -5.80 36.34 5.71
CA LEU A 35 -4.40 36.77 5.90
C LEU A 35 -4.01 37.82 4.85
N ILE A 36 -3.57 38.97 5.37
CA ILE A 36 -3.14 40.17 4.65
C ILE A 36 -1.79 39.92 3.96
N VAL A 37 -1.68 40.20 2.66
CA VAL A 37 -0.42 40.21 1.91
C VAL A 37 0.13 41.64 1.85
N ARG A 38 1.40 41.84 2.22
CA ARG A 38 2.16 43.08 1.92
C ARG A 38 3.16 42.77 0.80
N PRO A 39 3.35 43.66 -0.21
CA PRO A 39 4.32 43.45 -1.27
C PRO A 39 5.68 44.05 -0.88
N GLY A 40 6.77 43.39 -1.29
CA GLY A 40 8.09 44.02 -1.40
C GLY A 40 9.19 43.35 -0.57
N GLY A 41 9.98 42.50 -1.21
CA GLY A 41 11.25 42.01 -0.68
C GLY A 41 11.87 41.00 -1.65
N GLY A 42 12.94 41.39 -2.35
CA GLY A 42 13.57 40.64 -3.43
C GLY A 42 13.99 39.21 -3.04
N VAL A 43 13.77 38.28 -3.97
CA VAL A 43 14.24 36.90 -3.87
C VAL A 43 15.71 36.82 -4.28
N ASN A 44 16.58 36.56 -3.30
CA ASN A 44 17.92 36.06 -3.58
C ASN A 44 17.83 34.57 -3.99
N PRO A 45 18.61 34.09 -4.98
CA PRO A 45 18.63 32.68 -5.32
C PRO A 45 19.27 31.89 -4.17
N VAL A 46 18.46 31.10 -3.46
CA VAL A 46 18.93 30.23 -2.38
C VAL A 46 19.56 28.99 -2.99
N ASN A 47 20.81 28.76 -2.60
CA ASN A 47 21.67 27.66 -3.01
C ASN A 47 21.06 26.28 -2.69
N SER A 48 21.03 25.39 -3.68
CA SER A 48 20.42 24.05 -3.65
C SER A 48 21.28 23.03 -2.89
N SER A 49 21.27 23.06 -1.57
CA SER A 49 21.79 21.96 -0.74
C SER A 49 21.20 21.99 0.68
N MET A 50 19.89 21.87 0.78
CA MET A 50 19.26 21.45 2.04
C MET A 50 18.73 20.03 1.87
N PRO A 51 18.98 19.12 2.83
CA PRO A 51 18.28 17.84 2.86
C PRO A 51 16.79 18.14 2.95
N PHE A 52 16.01 17.57 2.04
CA PHE A 52 14.55 17.62 2.07
C PHE A 52 14.10 16.89 3.34
N GLU A 53 13.92 17.65 4.43
CA GLU A 53 13.44 17.09 5.68
C GLU A 53 11.94 16.81 5.50
N PRO A 54 11.49 15.54 5.55
CA PRO A 54 10.08 15.24 5.36
C PRO A 54 9.27 15.92 6.45
N LEU A 55 8.18 16.59 6.07
CA LEU A 55 7.30 17.22 7.03
C LEU A 55 6.76 16.14 8.00
N PRO A 56 6.90 16.32 9.33
CA PRO A 56 6.61 15.27 10.29
C PRO A 56 5.14 14.88 10.25
N LEU A 57 4.89 13.57 10.30
CA LEU A 57 3.55 13.03 10.46
C LEU A 57 2.86 13.66 11.70
N PRO A 58 1.52 13.87 11.67
CA PRO A 58 0.78 14.36 12.83
C PRO A 58 1.09 13.49 14.06
N LEU A 59 1.03 14.06 15.27
CA LEU A 59 1.34 13.30 16.49
C LEU A 59 0.35 12.14 16.70
N PRO A 60 0.84 10.90 16.99
CA PRO A 60 -0.03 9.74 17.14
C PRO A 60 -0.79 9.75 18.46
N LEU A 61 -2.02 9.25 18.44
CA LEU A 61 -2.76 8.91 19.66
C LEU A 61 -2.04 7.79 20.43
N LYS A 62 -2.24 7.70 21.76
CA LYS A 62 -1.59 6.69 22.61
C LYS A 62 -1.71 5.26 22.07
N ARG A 63 -2.89 4.87 21.57
CA ARG A 63 -3.13 3.53 20.98
C ARG A 63 -2.42 3.32 19.64
N GLN A 64 -2.32 4.37 18.83
CA GLN A 64 -1.59 4.32 17.55
C GLN A 64 -0.09 4.21 17.78
N ARG A 65 0.44 4.92 18.79
CA ARG A 65 1.84 4.83 19.21
C ARG A 65 2.22 3.39 19.57
N LEU A 66 1.37 2.66 20.29
CA LEU A 66 1.62 1.24 20.60
C LEU A 66 1.77 0.36 19.35
N ALA A 67 1.00 0.63 18.29
CA ALA A 67 1.14 -0.08 17.02
C ALA A 67 2.40 0.33 16.25
N ILE A 68 2.76 1.62 16.29
CA ILE A 68 3.91 2.21 15.58
C ILE A 68 5.23 1.79 16.24
N GLU A 69 5.27 1.70 17.56
CA GLU A 69 6.49 1.41 18.35
C GLU A 69 6.56 -0.05 18.81
N ALA A 70 5.70 -0.92 18.25
CA ALA A 70 5.70 -2.34 18.58
C ALA A 70 7.11 -2.95 18.38
N PRO A 71 7.48 -4.01 19.13
CA PRO A 71 8.77 -4.67 18.93
C PRO A 71 8.89 -5.29 17.53
N LEU A 72 10.11 -5.67 17.15
CA LEU A 72 10.33 -6.47 15.95
C LEU A 72 9.70 -7.86 16.13
N GLY A 73 9.11 -8.40 15.06
CA GLY A 73 8.41 -9.68 15.06
C GLY A 73 6.95 -9.57 14.58
N PRO A 74 6.19 -10.66 14.65
CA PRO A 74 4.78 -10.68 14.23
C PRO A 74 3.92 -9.81 15.14
N VAL A 75 3.15 -8.90 14.54
CA VAL A 75 2.25 -7.98 15.26
C VAL A 75 0.90 -7.96 14.56
N LEU A 76 -0.18 -8.19 15.31
CA LEU A 76 -1.55 -8.04 14.84
C LEU A 76 -2.16 -6.75 15.41
N VAL A 77 -2.55 -5.83 14.53
CA VAL A 77 -3.23 -4.58 14.91
C VAL A 77 -4.70 -4.68 14.51
N ILE A 78 -5.58 -4.76 15.52
CA ILE A 78 -7.04 -4.76 15.32
C ILE A 78 -7.55 -3.33 15.46
N ALA A 79 -8.21 -2.81 14.42
CA ALA A 79 -8.64 -1.42 14.38
C ALA A 79 -9.97 -1.23 13.62
N GLY A 80 -10.90 -0.51 14.26
CA GLY A 80 -12.18 -0.12 13.67
C GLY A 80 -12.03 0.87 12.52
N PRO A 81 -13.12 1.15 11.78
CA PRO A 81 -13.15 2.22 10.77
C PRO A 81 -12.76 3.56 11.41
N GLY A 82 -12.08 4.44 10.66
CA GLY A 82 -11.64 5.75 11.14
C GLY A 82 -10.48 5.76 12.15
N ALA A 83 -10.04 4.61 12.67
CA ALA A 83 -8.98 4.52 13.69
C ALA A 83 -7.55 4.89 13.21
N GLY A 84 -7.41 5.34 11.96
CA GLY A 84 -6.11 5.73 11.39
C GLY A 84 -5.20 4.55 11.03
N LYS A 85 -5.75 3.45 10.53
CA LYS A 85 -4.99 2.25 10.11
C LYS A 85 -3.87 2.57 9.12
N THR A 86 -4.21 3.31 8.06
CA THR A 86 -3.23 3.74 7.05
C THR A 86 -2.16 4.63 7.68
N TYR A 87 -2.55 5.59 8.52
CA TYR A 87 -1.58 6.42 9.25
C TYR A 87 -0.62 5.58 10.09
N CYS A 88 -1.13 4.60 10.86
CA CYS A 88 -0.29 3.72 11.69
C CYS A 88 0.67 2.90 10.83
N LEU A 89 0.23 2.41 9.66
CA LEU A 89 1.08 1.68 8.73
C LEU A 89 2.26 2.54 8.25
N ILE A 90 1.99 3.75 7.78
CA ILE A 90 3.02 4.67 7.26
C ILE A 90 3.97 5.07 8.38
N ALA A 91 3.45 5.47 9.52
CA ALA A 91 4.25 5.84 10.69
C ALA A 91 5.09 4.67 11.21
N ARG A 92 4.58 3.43 11.13
CA ARG A 92 5.33 2.23 11.50
C ARG A 92 6.51 1.98 10.55
N ILE A 93 6.29 2.13 9.24
CA ILE A 93 7.35 1.99 8.24
C ILE A 93 8.44 3.03 8.48
N ASP A 94 8.05 4.30 8.66
CA ASP A 94 8.97 5.38 9.02
C ASP A 94 9.76 5.06 10.30
N HIS A 95 9.07 4.62 11.36
CA HIS A 95 9.70 4.22 12.61
C HIS A 95 10.71 3.07 12.44
N LEU A 96 10.38 2.03 11.67
CA LEU A 96 11.30 0.92 11.40
C LEU A 96 12.56 1.38 10.66
N ILE A 97 12.40 2.30 9.70
CA ILE A 97 13.51 2.84 8.93
C ILE A 97 14.43 3.70 9.82
N HIS A 98 13.85 4.62 10.60
CA HIS A 98 14.62 5.61 11.35
C HIS A 98 15.11 5.13 12.71
N ARG A 99 14.33 4.31 13.43
CA ARG A 99 14.66 3.83 14.78
C ARG A 99 15.31 2.45 14.79
N HIS A 100 14.95 1.59 13.84
CA HIS A 100 15.52 0.25 13.72
C HIS A 100 16.53 0.11 12.57
N SER A 101 16.86 1.22 11.88
CA SER A 101 17.79 1.25 10.76
C SER A 101 17.45 0.22 9.66
N MET A 102 16.16 -0.07 9.47
CA MET A 102 15.73 -1.06 8.49
C MET A 102 15.87 -0.50 7.07
N PRO A 103 16.58 -1.19 6.16
CA PRO A 103 16.66 -0.77 4.77
C PRO A 103 15.26 -0.76 4.13
N PRO A 104 14.85 0.31 3.43
CA PRO A 104 13.50 0.38 2.88
C PRO A 104 13.19 -0.73 1.85
N GLU A 105 14.21 -1.19 1.11
CA GLU A 105 14.16 -2.34 0.20
C GLU A 105 13.84 -3.69 0.86
N ARG A 106 13.87 -3.77 2.20
CA ARG A 106 13.45 -4.95 2.97
C ARG A 106 12.01 -4.84 3.48
N LEU A 107 11.32 -3.73 3.20
CA LEU A 107 9.96 -3.48 3.63
C LEU A 107 8.97 -3.79 2.51
N CYS A 108 7.83 -4.35 2.90
CA CYS A 108 6.73 -4.66 1.99
C CYS A 108 5.40 -4.20 2.60
N ALA A 109 4.63 -3.42 1.85
CA ALA A 109 3.30 -2.96 2.23
C ALA A 109 2.25 -3.41 1.20
N VAL A 110 1.35 -4.30 1.59
CA VAL A 110 0.32 -4.85 0.70
C VAL A 110 -1.09 -4.54 1.17
N THR A 111 -2.01 -4.42 0.20
CA THR A 111 -3.43 -4.20 0.45
C THR A 111 -4.30 -4.94 -0.58
N PHE A 112 -5.62 -4.86 -0.42
CA PHE A 112 -6.58 -5.56 -1.28
C PHE A 112 -7.02 -4.74 -2.50
N THR A 113 -6.94 -3.41 -2.46
CA THR A 113 -7.48 -2.55 -3.51
C THR A 113 -6.40 -1.63 -4.11
N ASN A 114 -6.51 -1.36 -5.41
CA ASN A 114 -5.59 -0.47 -6.12
C ASN A 114 -5.62 0.94 -5.52
N ARG A 115 -6.82 1.45 -5.23
CA ARG A 115 -6.99 2.76 -4.59
C ARG A 115 -6.25 2.87 -3.25
N ALA A 116 -6.32 1.83 -2.41
CA ALA A 116 -5.59 1.83 -1.15
C ALA A 116 -4.07 1.74 -1.38
N ALA A 117 -3.62 0.99 -2.40
CA ALA A 117 -2.21 0.90 -2.74
C ALA A 117 -1.65 2.24 -3.22
N GLU A 118 -2.40 2.96 -4.06
CA GLU A 118 -2.09 4.32 -4.52
C GLU A 118 -2.06 5.32 -3.36
N GLU A 119 -3.03 5.25 -2.44
CA GLU A 119 -3.04 6.11 -1.26
C GLU A 119 -1.82 5.84 -0.36
N ILE A 120 -1.48 4.57 -0.11
CA ILE A 120 -0.29 4.17 0.64
C ILE A 120 0.97 4.69 -0.06
N ALA A 121 1.05 4.55 -1.39
CA ALA A 121 2.18 5.02 -2.18
C ALA A 121 2.38 6.53 -2.05
N ALA A 122 1.31 7.32 -2.22
CA ALA A 122 1.37 8.77 -2.09
C ALA A 122 1.78 9.20 -0.68
N ARG A 123 1.23 8.57 0.37
CA ARG A 123 1.59 8.88 1.76
C ARG A 123 3.03 8.49 2.11
N LEU A 124 3.52 7.35 1.61
CA LEU A 124 4.93 6.97 1.76
C LEU A 124 5.84 7.99 1.07
N GLN A 125 5.51 8.40 -0.16
CA GLN A 125 6.31 9.40 -0.88
C GLN A 125 6.38 10.72 -0.12
N HIS A 126 5.24 11.19 0.41
CA HIS A 126 5.19 12.40 1.22
C HIS A 126 6.02 12.27 2.52
N THR A 127 6.07 11.10 3.12
CA THR A 127 6.73 10.88 4.43
C THR A 127 8.23 10.57 4.30
N LEU A 128 8.64 9.88 3.25
CA LEU A 128 10.00 9.33 3.13
C LEU A 128 10.77 9.87 1.91
N GLY A 129 10.14 10.69 1.07
CA GLY A 129 10.70 11.18 -0.18
C GLY A 129 11.11 10.03 -1.11
N GLU A 130 12.26 10.17 -1.76
CA GLU A 130 12.81 9.18 -2.71
C GLU A 130 12.99 7.78 -2.09
N ARG A 131 13.21 7.68 -0.77
CA ARG A 131 13.37 6.39 -0.10
C ARG A 131 12.13 5.51 -0.23
N ALA A 132 10.96 6.11 -0.44
CA ALA A 132 9.70 5.39 -0.65
C ALA A 132 9.68 4.55 -1.93
N GLU A 133 10.49 4.87 -2.94
CA GLU A 133 10.51 4.18 -4.23
C GLU A 133 11.10 2.78 -4.13
N THR A 134 12.01 2.57 -3.18
CA THR A 134 12.65 1.27 -2.94
C THR A 134 11.80 0.34 -2.07
N ILE A 135 10.71 0.84 -1.47
CA ILE A 135 9.80 0.03 -0.67
C ILE A 135 8.87 -0.75 -1.59
N THR A 136 8.82 -2.07 -1.42
CA THR A 136 7.86 -2.90 -2.15
C THR A 136 6.45 -2.55 -1.68
N ARG A 137 5.57 -2.10 -2.58
CA ARG A 137 4.20 -1.71 -2.24
C ARG A 137 3.22 -2.04 -3.35
N GLY A 138 1.98 -2.38 -3.00
CA GLY A 138 0.96 -2.68 -4.00
C GLY A 138 -0.23 -3.45 -3.47
N THR A 139 -0.97 -4.06 -4.38
CA THR A 139 -1.95 -5.08 -4.00
C THR A 139 -1.29 -6.44 -3.82
N ILE A 140 -1.97 -7.34 -3.12
CA ILE A 140 -1.53 -8.75 -3.01
C ILE A 140 -1.34 -9.36 -4.41
N HIS A 141 -2.29 -9.13 -5.33
CA HIS A 141 -2.18 -9.63 -6.71
C HIS A 141 -0.98 -9.05 -7.45
N ALA A 142 -0.71 -7.75 -7.31
CA ALA A 142 0.46 -7.12 -7.93
C ALA A 142 1.77 -7.70 -7.41
N LEU A 143 1.86 -7.93 -6.09
CA LEU A 143 3.02 -8.58 -5.48
C LEU A 143 3.20 -10.01 -6.01
N CYS A 144 2.14 -10.83 -5.99
CA CYS A 144 2.21 -12.19 -6.50
C CYS A 144 2.61 -12.24 -7.97
N LEU A 145 2.07 -11.34 -8.81
CA LEU A 145 2.42 -11.25 -10.22
C LEU A 145 3.90 -10.86 -10.41
N ALA A 146 4.41 -9.91 -9.62
CA ALA A 146 5.82 -9.53 -9.66
C ALA A 146 6.73 -10.72 -9.31
N LEU A 147 6.39 -11.46 -8.24
CA LEU A 147 7.13 -12.66 -7.83
C LEU A 147 7.10 -13.77 -8.90
N LEU A 148 5.96 -14.00 -9.53
CA LEU A 148 5.84 -14.99 -10.62
C LEU A 148 6.64 -14.59 -11.86
N ARG A 149 6.76 -13.29 -12.15
CA ARG A 149 7.58 -12.77 -13.26
C ARG A 149 9.07 -12.85 -12.94
N GLU A 150 9.45 -12.62 -11.69
CA GLU A 150 10.84 -12.76 -11.24
C GLU A 150 11.29 -14.23 -11.23
N HIS A 151 10.40 -15.14 -10.83
CA HIS A 151 10.69 -16.58 -10.68
C HIS A 151 9.92 -17.46 -11.67
N THR A 152 9.78 -16.99 -12.92
CA THR A 152 8.94 -17.65 -13.94
C THR A 152 9.31 -19.12 -14.18
N GLU A 153 10.60 -19.42 -14.26
CA GLU A 153 11.09 -20.78 -14.51
C GLU A 153 10.81 -21.72 -13.32
N ALA A 154 11.05 -21.24 -12.09
CA ALA A 154 10.77 -22.00 -10.87
C ALA A 154 9.26 -22.24 -10.66
N ALA A 155 8.42 -21.33 -11.16
CA ALA A 155 6.96 -21.48 -11.14
C ALA A 155 6.44 -22.44 -12.23
N GLY A 156 7.30 -22.96 -13.12
CA GLY A 156 6.87 -23.79 -14.25
C GLY A 156 6.06 -23.03 -15.30
N LEU A 157 6.21 -21.69 -15.36
CA LEU A 157 5.50 -20.82 -16.29
C LEU A 157 6.36 -20.48 -17.50
N GLN A 158 5.69 -20.12 -18.61
CA GLN A 158 6.38 -19.58 -19.78
C GLN A 158 6.69 -18.09 -19.60
N LYS A 159 7.82 -17.65 -20.14
CA LYS A 159 8.17 -16.22 -20.20
C LYS A 159 7.09 -15.47 -20.99
N GLY A 160 6.66 -14.34 -20.46
CA GLY A 160 5.59 -13.54 -21.07
C GLY A 160 4.17 -14.07 -20.84
N PHE A 161 3.94 -14.92 -19.83
CA PHE A 161 2.59 -15.38 -19.49
C PHE A 161 1.63 -14.20 -19.26
N GLY A 162 0.41 -14.36 -19.75
CA GLY A 162 -0.69 -13.42 -19.53
C GLY A 162 -1.48 -13.74 -18.26
N VAL A 163 -2.17 -12.73 -17.73
CA VAL A 163 -3.18 -12.93 -16.68
C VAL A 163 -4.53 -13.00 -17.37
N ALA A 164 -5.25 -14.10 -17.17
CA ALA A 164 -6.57 -14.29 -17.75
C ALA A 164 -7.62 -13.46 -16.99
N ASP A 165 -8.23 -12.48 -17.67
CA ASP A 165 -9.40 -11.78 -17.17
C ASP A 165 -10.67 -12.62 -17.28
N GLU A 166 -11.79 -12.08 -16.81
CA GLU A 166 -13.07 -12.79 -16.78
C GLU A 166 -13.59 -13.13 -18.20
N GLU A 167 -13.33 -12.26 -19.18
CA GLU A 167 -13.75 -12.46 -20.57
C GLU A 167 -12.95 -13.58 -21.23
N TYR A 168 -11.62 -13.54 -21.08
CA TYR A 168 -10.72 -14.56 -21.56
C TYR A 168 -10.99 -15.92 -20.91
N GLN A 169 -11.30 -15.95 -19.61
CA GLN A 169 -11.74 -17.17 -18.93
C GLN A 169 -12.98 -17.78 -19.59
N LYS A 170 -13.99 -16.97 -19.94
CA LYS A 170 -15.21 -17.46 -20.64
C LYS A 170 -14.89 -18.01 -22.02
N VAL A 171 -14.00 -17.36 -22.76
CA VAL A 171 -13.54 -17.83 -24.08
C VAL A 171 -12.87 -19.20 -23.97
N ILE A 172 -11.97 -19.38 -23.01
CA ILE A 172 -11.26 -20.66 -22.80
C ILE A 172 -12.23 -21.78 -22.39
N LEU A 173 -13.16 -21.51 -21.47
CA LEU A 173 -14.18 -22.49 -21.08
C LEU A 173 -15.09 -22.88 -22.26
N GLY A 174 -15.36 -21.94 -23.17
CA GLY A 174 -16.04 -22.21 -24.43
C GLY A 174 -15.26 -23.16 -25.34
N ARG A 175 -13.96 -22.89 -25.53
CA ARG A 175 -13.07 -23.75 -26.35
C ARG A 175 -12.90 -25.16 -25.79
N LEU A 176 -12.95 -25.29 -24.46
CA LEU A 176 -12.90 -26.59 -23.76
C LEU A 176 -14.25 -27.30 -23.71
N HIS A 177 -15.29 -26.76 -24.36
CA HIS A 177 -16.66 -27.32 -24.36
C HIS A 177 -17.24 -27.55 -22.96
N VAL A 178 -16.87 -26.71 -21.98
CA VAL A 178 -17.41 -26.81 -20.62
C VAL A 178 -18.90 -26.38 -20.65
N PRO A 179 -19.83 -27.22 -20.15
CA PRO A 179 -21.26 -26.88 -20.09
C PRO A 179 -21.52 -25.60 -19.30
N LEU A 180 -22.50 -24.79 -19.72
CA LEU A 180 -22.75 -23.46 -19.16
C LEU A 180 -23.04 -23.51 -17.65
N GLU A 181 -23.78 -24.53 -17.22
CA GLU A 181 -24.14 -24.79 -15.83
C GLU A 181 -22.93 -25.10 -14.93
N GLN A 182 -21.79 -25.53 -15.50
CA GLN A 182 -20.57 -25.85 -14.76
C GLN A 182 -19.56 -24.69 -14.72
N ARG A 183 -19.68 -23.69 -15.61
CA ARG A 183 -18.69 -22.60 -15.72
C ARG A 183 -18.60 -21.74 -14.46
N GLY A 184 -19.73 -21.30 -13.93
CA GLY A 184 -19.78 -20.47 -12.72
C GLY A 184 -19.15 -21.15 -11.49
N PRO A 185 -19.55 -22.39 -11.16
CA PRO A 185 -18.94 -23.17 -10.08
C PRO A 185 -17.43 -23.38 -10.25
N LEU A 186 -16.94 -23.58 -11.47
CA LEU A 186 -15.50 -23.75 -11.72
C LEU A 186 -14.72 -22.46 -11.47
N LEU A 187 -15.21 -21.32 -11.96
CA LEU A 187 -14.55 -20.02 -11.79
C LEU A 187 -14.52 -19.55 -10.33
N THR A 188 -15.52 -19.94 -9.53
CA THR A 188 -15.65 -19.53 -8.13
C THR A 188 -15.12 -20.56 -7.13
N ARG A 189 -14.56 -21.67 -7.61
CA ARG A 189 -14.13 -22.82 -6.78
C ARG A 189 -13.15 -22.44 -5.67
N PHE A 190 -12.31 -21.43 -5.90
CA PHE A 190 -11.28 -20.95 -4.97
C PHE A 190 -11.57 -19.56 -4.40
N SER A 191 -12.78 -19.02 -4.62
CA SER A 191 -13.17 -17.68 -4.17
C SER A 191 -13.78 -17.66 -2.75
N ARG A 192 -13.63 -18.75 -1.98
CA ARG A 192 -14.19 -18.89 -0.62
C ARG A 192 -13.17 -18.53 0.45
#